data_AF-H0QHM4-F1
#
_entry.id   AF-H0QHM4-F1
#
_cell.length_a   1.000
_cell.length_b   1.000
_cell.length_c   1.000
_cell.angle_alpha   90.00
_cell.angle_beta   90.00
_cell.angle_gamma   90.00
#
_symmetry.space_group_name_H-M   'P 1'
#
loop_
_entity.id
_entity.type
_entity.pdbx_description
1 polymer ?
#
loop_
_entity_poly.entity_id
_entity_poly.type
_entity_poly.pdbx_seq_one_letter_code
_entity_poly.pdbx_strand_id
1 'polypeptide(L)'
;MEHEYRYSRESIARSTFALRRSPFSLLEDELEDLLFLAAVALRLEDALAHSVSWVCDHQDCILGDRDDGYTFSETVSRAINLVAARTWVDDFLAAICPGDRNPKETMLDYADCLEELSMGTERPPVGFVVQAFVMTPVEDRATMLWALTKRNSRP
;
A
#
# COMPACT_ATOMS: atom_id res chain seq x y z
N MET A 1 6.44 -12.81 -25.07
CA MET A 1 6.74 -11.38 -24.83
C MET A 1 5.54 -10.84 -24.12
N GLU A 2 5.59 -10.83 -22.79
CA GLU A 2 4.59 -10.13 -21.99
C GLU A 2 4.72 -8.65 -22.35
N HIS A 3 3.67 -8.08 -22.92
CA HIS A 3 3.54 -6.64 -23.00
C HIS A 3 3.33 -6.17 -21.57
N GLU A 4 4.36 -5.57 -20.97
CA GLU A 4 4.26 -4.94 -19.66
C GLU A 4 3.41 -3.66 -19.85
N TYR A 5 2.09 -3.81 -19.72
CA TYR A 5 1.13 -2.73 -19.92
C TYR A 5 1.19 -1.77 -18.73
N ARG A 6 1.93 -0.67 -18.88
CA ARG A 6 1.90 0.45 -17.92
C ARG A 6 0.85 1.48 -18.32
N TYR A 7 -0.25 1.54 -17.59
CA TYR A 7 -1.33 2.49 -17.76
C TYR A 7 -1.02 3.84 -17.10
N SER A 8 -1.44 4.92 -17.75
CA SER A 8 -1.28 6.28 -17.23
C SER A 8 -2.40 6.67 -16.27
N ARG A 9 -2.12 7.64 -15.38
CA ARG A 9 -3.12 8.22 -14.46
C ARG A 9 -4.37 8.72 -15.19
N GLU A 10 -4.19 9.36 -16.34
CA GLU A 10 -5.29 9.88 -17.17
C GLU A 10 -6.14 8.75 -17.74
N SER A 11 -5.51 7.62 -18.10
CA SER A 11 -6.20 6.46 -18.66
C SER A 11 -7.09 5.79 -17.61
N ILE A 12 -6.55 5.57 -16.41
CA ILE A 12 -7.31 5.05 -15.26
C ILE A 12 -8.43 6.03 -14.89
N ALA A 13 -8.15 7.34 -14.79
CA ALA A 13 -9.16 8.35 -14.47
C ALA A 13 -10.32 8.39 -15.47
N ARG A 14 -10.03 8.29 -16.78
CA ARG A 14 -11.05 8.20 -17.83
C ARG A 14 -11.92 6.96 -17.64
N SER A 15 -11.34 5.82 -17.31
CA SER A 15 -12.09 4.59 -17.05
C SER A 15 -12.90 4.64 -15.75
N THR A 16 -12.40 5.28 -14.69
CA THR A 16 -13.19 5.54 -13.47
C THR A 16 -14.40 6.42 -13.76
N PHE A 17 -14.22 7.47 -14.57
CA PHE A 17 -15.32 8.32 -15.00
C PHE A 17 -16.29 7.56 -15.93
N ALA A 18 -15.79 6.72 -16.83
CA ALA A 18 -16.59 5.88 -17.71
C ALA A 18 -17.39 4.84 -16.92
N LEU A 19 -16.83 4.16 -15.91
CA LEU A 19 -17.57 3.25 -15.03
C LEU A 19 -18.73 3.94 -14.32
N ARG A 20 -18.55 5.20 -13.92
CA ARG A 20 -19.64 6.00 -13.35
C ARG A 20 -20.76 6.31 -14.36
N ARG A 21 -20.55 6.15 -15.68
CA ARG A 21 -21.44 6.74 -16.71
C ARG A 21 -21.66 5.95 -18.03
N SER A 22 -21.04 4.79 -18.29
CA SER A 22 -20.88 4.28 -19.67
C SER A 22 -21.57 2.94 -19.99
N PRO A 23 -22.15 2.80 -21.22
CA PRO A 23 -22.71 1.56 -21.75
C PRO A 23 -21.97 0.88 -22.94
N PHE A 24 -20.73 1.25 -23.36
CA PHE A 24 -20.07 0.58 -24.52
C PHE A 24 -18.53 0.47 -24.49
N SER A 25 -18.05 -0.30 -25.49
CA SER A 25 -16.81 -1.10 -25.61
C SER A 25 -15.54 -0.38 -26.09
N LEU A 26 -14.43 -0.85 -25.53
CA LEU A 26 -13.02 -0.59 -25.85
C LEU A 26 -12.34 -1.97 -26.06
N LEU A 27 -11.11 -2.00 -26.59
CA LEU A 27 -10.34 -3.24 -26.82
C LEU A 27 -10.31 -4.09 -25.53
N GLU A 28 -10.79 -5.33 -25.63
CA GLU A 28 -11.34 -6.09 -24.49
C GLU A 28 -10.36 -6.22 -23.33
N ASP A 29 -9.10 -6.57 -23.61
CA ASP A 29 -8.07 -6.80 -22.58
C ASP A 29 -7.58 -5.49 -21.93
N GLU A 30 -7.20 -4.48 -22.71
CA GLU A 30 -6.77 -3.17 -22.17
C GLU A 30 -7.92 -2.45 -21.46
N LEU A 31 -9.15 -2.66 -21.94
CA LEU A 31 -10.34 -2.16 -21.27
C LEU A 31 -10.56 -2.87 -19.96
N GLU A 32 -10.45 -4.20 -19.93
CA GLU A 32 -10.63 -4.99 -18.73
C GLU A 32 -9.65 -4.55 -17.64
N ASP A 33 -8.37 -4.40 -17.97
CA ASP A 33 -7.34 -3.88 -17.06
C ASP A 33 -7.68 -2.48 -16.56
N LEU A 34 -8.02 -1.56 -17.46
CA LEU A 34 -8.36 -0.19 -17.11
C LEU A 34 -9.64 -0.10 -16.27
N LEU A 35 -10.67 -0.90 -16.55
CA LEU A 35 -11.91 -0.94 -15.75
C LEU A 35 -11.62 -1.57 -14.39
N PHE A 36 -10.79 -2.61 -14.33
CA PHE A 36 -10.42 -3.24 -13.08
C PHE A 36 -9.66 -2.28 -12.17
N LEU A 37 -8.59 -1.65 -12.68
CA LEU A 37 -7.82 -0.62 -11.95
C LEU A 37 -8.71 0.56 -11.54
N ALA A 38 -9.57 1.03 -12.44
CA ALA A 38 -10.52 2.10 -12.14
C ALA A 38 -11.52 1.72 -11.04
N ALA A 39 -12.00 0.48 -11.01
CA ALA A 39 -12.89 -0.02 -9.97
C ALA A 39 -12.16 -0.14 -8.62
N VAL A 40 -10.90 -0.59 -8.62
CA VAL A 40 -10.06 -0.58 -7.42
C VAL A 40 -9.89 0.85 -6.91
N ALA A 41 -9.54 1.81 -7.79
CA ALA A 41 -9.37 3.21 -7.42
C ALA A 41 -10.66 3.81 -6.80
N LEU A 42 -11.83 3.46 -7.36
CA LEU A 42 -13.12 3.89 -6.82
C LEU A 42 -13.37 3.32 -5.41
N ARG A 43 -13.02 2.06 -5.16
CA ARG A 43 -13.17 1.42 -3.84
C ARG A 43 -12.22 1.98 -2.79
N LEU A 44 -11.10 2.57 -3.22
CA LEU A 44 -10.12 3.20 -2.35
C LEU A 44 -10.42 4.68 -2.06
N GLU A 45 -11.42 5.31 -2.69
CA GLU A 45 -11.70 6.76 -2.50
C GLU A 45 -11.98 7.12 -1.03
N ASP A 46 -12.65 6.25 -0.28
CA ASP A 46 -12.94 6.45 1.15
C ASP A 46 -11.70 6.32 2.03
N ALA A 47 -10.69 5.58 1.57
CA ALA A 47 -9.45 5.33 2.31
C ALA A 47 -8.31 6.29 1.89
N LEU A 48 -8.36 6.84 0.67
CA LEU A 48 -7.26 7.61 0.09
C LEU A 48 -7.74 8.70 -0.87
N ALA A 49 -7.49 9.97 -0.52
CA ALA A 49 -7.90 11.13 -1.32
C ALA A 49 -7.30 11.20 -2.74
N HIS A 50 -6.21 10.48 -3.00
CA HIS A 50 -5.54 10.40 -4.30
C HIS A 50 -5.50 8.97 -4.86
N SER A 51 -6.57 8.20 -4.64
CA SER A 51 -6.68 6.78 -5.01
C SER A 51 -6.25 6.46 -6.45
N VAL A 52 -6.63 7.27 -7.43
CA VAL A 52 -6.25 7.06 -8.85
C VAL A 52 -4.74 7.16 -9.05
N SER A 53 -4.07 8.11 -8.41
CA SER A 53 -2.60 8.23 -8.52
C SER A 53 -1.92 7.04 -7.87
N TRP A 54 -2.39 6.63 -6.70
CA TRP A 54 -1.85 5.48 -6.00
C TRP A 54 -2.02 4.18 -6.78
N VAL A 55 -3.20 3.94 -7.36
CA VAL A 55 -3.44 2.75 -8.19
C VAL A 55 -2.53 2.76 -9.42
N CYS A 56 -2.28 3.91 -10.04
CA CYS A 56 -1.32 4.03 -11.14
C CYS A 56 0.10 3.62 -10.72
N ASP A 57 0.52 4.00 -9.51
CA ASP A 57 1.86 3.67 -8.98
C ASP A 57 2.00 2.19 -8.58
N HIS A 58 0.88 1.49 -8.32
CA HIS A 58 0.87 0.10 -7.83
C HIS A 58 0.14 -0.86 -8.78
N GLN A 59 -0.08 -0.44 -10.04
CA GLN A 59 -0.90 -1.18 -11.01
C GLN A 59 -0.37 -2.59 -11.27
N ASP A 60 0.94 -2.77 -11.35
CA ASP A 60 1.56 -4.07 -11.61
C ASP A 60 1.25 -5.07 -10.49
N CYS A 61 1.23 -4.61 -9.24
CA CYS A 61 0.87 -5.45 -8.09
C CYS A 61 -0.63 -5.77 -8.09
N ILE A 62 -1.48 -4.82 -8.46
CA ILE A 62 -2.94 -4.98 -8.48
C ILE A 62 -3.38 -5.93 -9.60
N LEU A 63 -2.79 -5.78 -10.79
CA LEU A 63 -3.03 -6.68 -11.91
C LEU A 63 -2.41 -8.06 -11.66
N GLY A 64 -1.23 -8.12 -11.05
CA GLY A 64 -0.65 -9.37 -10.58
C GLY A 64 -1.57 -10.15 -9.64
N ASP A 65 -2.18 -9.49 -8.65
CA ASP A 65 -3.16 -10.14 -7.77
C ASP A 65 -4.36 -10.71 -8.58
N ARG A 66 -4.88 -9.97 -9.56
CA ARG A 66 -5.96 -10.47 -10.43
C ARG A 66 -5.51 -11.70 -11.23
N ASP A 67 -4.33 -11.62 -11.83
CA ASP A 67 -3.79 -12.64 -12.72
C ASP A 67 -3.41 -13.92 -11.94
N ASP A 68 -3.04 -13.79 -10.66
CA ASP A 68 -2.86 -14.89 -9.70
C ASP A 68 -4.19 -15.55 -9.27
N GLY A 69 -5.33 -15.01 -9.72
CA GLY A 69 -6.66 -15.55 -9.51
C GLY A 69 -7.38 -15.03 -8.26
N TYR A 70 -6.89 -13.97 -7.62
CA TYR A 70 -7.61 -13.34 -6.53
C TYR A 70 -8.90 -12.67 -7.05
N THR A 71 -9.97 -12.80 -6.27
CA THR A 71 -11.22 -12.11 -6.57
C THR A 71 -11.04 -10.60 -6.44
N PHE A 72 -11.93 -9.83 -7.06
CA PHE A 72 -11.93 -8.37 -6.93
C PHE A 72 -11.99 -7.91 -5.46
N SER A 73 -12.81 -8.58 -4.62
CA SER A 73 -12.90 -8.23 -3.20
C SER A 73 -11.59 -8.48 -2.46
N GLU A 74 -10.91 -9.59 -2.74
CA GLU A 74 -9.61 -9.92 -2.13
C GLU A 74 -8.54 -8.92 -2.56
N THR A 75 -8.49 -8.59 -3.86
CA THR A 75 -7.56 -7.59 -4.40
C THR A 75 -7.78 -6.21 -3.76
N VAL A 76 -9.04 -5.77 -3.63
CA VAL A 76 -9.37 -4.51 -2.96
C VAL A 76 -8.97 -4.55 -1.48
N SER A 77 -9.24 -5.63 -0.76
CA SER A 77 -8.83 -5.77 0.64
C SER A 77 -7.31 -5.73 0.80
N ARG A 78 -6.56 -6.36 -0.11
CA ARG A 78 -5.08 -6.31 -0.13
C ARG A 78 -4.58 -4.90 -0.42
N ALA A 79 -5.16 -4.21 -1.41
CA ALA A 79 -4.84 -2.82 -1.70
C ALA A 79 -5.12 -1.88 -0.51
N ILE A 80 -6.25 -2.04 0.18
CA ILE A 80 -6.57 -1.28 1.41
C ILE A 80 -5.51 -1.56 2.49
N ASN A 81 -5.11 -2.82 2.68
CA ASN A 81 -4.08 -3.18 3.64
C ASN A 81 -2.73 -2.56 3.30
N LEU A 82 -2.34 -2.53 2.02
CA LEU A 82 -1.13 -1.87 1.53
C LEU A 82 -1.17 -0.36 1.76
N VAL A 83 -2.31 0.30 1.47
CA VAL A 83 -2.51 1.72 1.78
C VAL A 83 -2.34 1.97 3.28
N ALA A 84 -3.01 1.18 4.12
CA ALA A 84 -2.92 1.33 5.57
C ALA A 84 -1.52 1.07 6.13
N ALA A 85 -0.81 0.07 5.59
CA ALA A 85 0.58 -0.23 5.94
C ALA A 85 1.49 0.96 5.61
N ARG A 86 1.35 1.52 4.41
CA ARG A 86 2.14 2.67 3.97
C ARG A 86 1.87 3.91 4.81
N THR A 87 0.61 4.24 5.07
CA THR A 87 0.24 5.35 5.97
C THR A 87 0.85 5.17 7.36
N TRP A 88 0.79 3.96 7.90
CA TRP A 88 1.38 3.64 9.20
C TRP A 88 2.89 3.89 9.22
N VAL A 89 3.60 3.45 8.17
CA VAL A 89 5.05 3.67 8.02
C VAL A 89 5.36 5.15 7.87
N ASP A 90 4.62 5.88 7.04
CA ASP A 90 4.80 7.31 6.84
C ASP A 90 4.62 8.09 8.16
N ASP A 91 3.59 7.75 8.95
CA ASP A 91 3.35 8.33 10.28
C ASP A 91 4.49 8.02 11.25
N PHE A 92 5.00 6.78 11.25
CA PHE A 92 6.13 6.37 12.07
C PHE A 92 7.38 7.21 11.73
N LEU A 93 7.71 7.32 10.44
CA LEU A 93 8.87 8.09 9.96
C LEU A 93 8.77 9.57 10.28
N ALA A 94 7.61 10.16 10.07
CA ALA A 94 7.36 11.56 10.40
C ALA A 94 7.61 11.85 11.88
N ALA A 95 7.28 10.88 12.76
CA ALA A 95 7.48 11.01 14.20
C ALA A 95 8.94 10.81 14.65
N ILE A 96 9.71 9.91 14.02
CA ILE A 96 11.10 9.65 14.42
C ILE A 96 12.13 10.56 13.72
N CYS A 97 11.78 11.14 12.57
CA CYS A 97 12.63 12.03 11.77
C CYS A 97 11.92 13.37 11.47
N PRO A 98 11.61 14.20 12.48
CA PRO A 98 10.97 15.49 12.25
C PRO A 98 11.95 16.47 11.57
N GLY A 99 11.78 16.68 10.26
CA GLY A 99 12.48 17.69 9.47
C GLY A 99 13.84 17.26 8.90
N ASP A 100 13.87 17.04 7.57
CA ASP A 100 15.04 17.01 6.67
C ASP A 100 16.22 16.06 6.97
N ARG A 101 16.11 15.17 7.95
CA ARG A 101 17.00 14.00 8.04
C ARG A 101 16.52 12.96 7.04
N ASN A 102 17.41 12.49 6.16
CA ASN A 102 17.10 11.51 5.12
C ASN A 102 16.45 10.26 5.75
N PRO A 103 15.11 10.11 5.69
CA PRO A 103 14.42 9.04 6.39
C PRO A 103 14.86 7.67 5.87
N LYS A 104 15.31 7.62 4.61
CA LYS A 104 15.77 6.41 3.93
C LYS A 104 17.01 5.80 4.58
N GLU A 105 17.94 6.60 5.11
CA GLU A 105 19.11 6.05 5.81
C GLU A 105 18.73 5.41 7.14
N THR A 106 17.85 6.06 7.90
CA THR A 106 17.28 5.47 9.13
C THR A 106 16.45 4.23 8.82
N MET A 107 15.78 4.17 7.66
CA MET A 107 14.92 3.04 7.28
C MET A 107 15.67 1.81 6.80
N LEU A 108 16.84 1.97 6.16
CA LEU A 108 17.54 0.83 5.56
C LEU A 108 17.84 -0.27 6.57
N ASP A 109 18.17 0.09 7.81
CA ASP A 109 18.46 -0.87 8.88
C ASP A 109 17.22 -1.53 9.50
N TYR A 110 16.02 -1.01 9.22
CA TYR A 110 14.76 -1.49 9.81
C TYR A 110 13.68 -1.84 8.78
N ALA A 111 13.98 -1.78 7.48
CA ALA A 111 13.01 -1.89 6.40
C ALA A 111 12.16 -3.16 6.53
N ASP A 112 12.80 -4.33 6.66
CA ASP A 112 12.13 -5.62 6.80
C ASP A 112 11.22 -5.66 8.04
N CYS A 113 11.68 -5.10 9.17
CA CYS A 113 10.91 -5.10 10.41
C CYS A 113 9.66 -4.22 10.29
N LEU A 114 9.81 -3.06 9.64
CA LEU A 114 8.72 -2.09 9.44
C LEU A 114 7.72 -2.60 8.41
N GLU A 115 8.17 -3.29 7.36
CA GLU A 115 7.31 -3.96 6.39
C GLU A 115 6.44 -5.01 7.09
N GLU A 116 7.04 -5.96 7.82
CA GLU A 116 6.28 -6.99 8.54
C GLU A 116 5.29 -6.40 9.55
N LEU A 117 5.72 -5.39 10.31
CA LEU A 117 4.89 -4.78 11.35
C LEU A 117 3.71 -3.99 10.74
N SER A 118 3.94 -3.28 9.65
CA SER A 118 2.92 -2.47 8.97
C SER A 118 1.91 -3.34 8.20
N MET A 119 2.34 -4.50 7.70
CA MET A 119 1.49 -5.46 7.00
C MET A 119 0.70 -6.39 7.95
N GLY A 120 1.01 -6.37 9.24
CA GLY A 120 0.30 -7.15 10.26
C GLY A 120 -1.19 -6.81 10.35
N THR A 121 -2.03 -7.80 10.64
CA THR A 121 -3.49 -7.63 10.83
C THR A 121 -3.82 -6.80 12.07
N GLU A 122 -3.02 -6.92 13.13
CA GLU A 122 -3.09 -6.09 14.33
C GLU A 122 -1.87 -5.16 14.38
N ARG A 123 -2.00 -3.97 13.79
CA ARG A 123 -0.95 -2.95 13.84
C ARG A 123 -0.93 -2.30 15.22
N PRO A 124 0.22 -2.25 15.92
CA PRO A 124 0.33 -1.48 17.14
C PRO A 124 0.17 0.02 16.82
N PRO A 125 -0.38 0.84 17.74
CA PRO A 125 -0.48 2.28 17.52
C PRO A 125 0.89 2.89 17.24
N VAL A 126 1.00 3.73 16.20
CA VAL A 126 2.27 4.37 15.79
C VAL A 126 2.97 5.03 16.97
N GLY A 127 2.22 5.82 17.77
CA GLY A 127 2.78 6.53 18.94
C GLY A 127 3.42 5.60 19.99
N PHE A 128 2.85 4.41 20.20
CA PHE A 128 3.44 3.42 21.10
C PHE A 128 4.79 2.90 20.54
N VAL A 129 4.83 2.57 19.25
CA VAL A 129 6.06 2.05 18.61
C VAL A 129 7.13 3.13 18.57
N VAL A 130 6.77 4.37 18.25
CA VAL A 130 7.69 5.52 18.28
C VAL A 130 8.28 5.70 19.68
N GLN A 131 7.44 5.68 20.72
CA GLN A 131 7.93 5.82 22.09
C GLN A 131 8.89 4.68 22.48
N ALA A 132 8.53 3.44 22.17
CA ALA A 132 9.39 2.29 22.41
C ALA A 132 10.72 2.41 21.64
N PHE A 133 10.68 2.83 20.37
CA PHE A 133 11.84 3.02 19.52
C PHE A 133 12.81 4.08 20.06
N VAL A 134 12.28 5.24 20.48
CA VAL A 134 13.09 6.33 21.04
C VAL A 134 13.73 5.93 22.38
N MET A 135 13.02 5.17 23.21
CA MET A 135 13.50 4.70 24.52
C MET A 135 14.48 3.51 24.43
N THR A 136 14.55 2.85 23.28
CA THR A 136 15.41 1.68 23.06
C THR A 136 16.81 2.13 22.59
N PRO A 137 17.91 1.60 23.18
CA PRO A 137 19.27 1.79 22.67
C PRO A 137 19.36 1.47 21.17
N VAL A 138 20.23 2.18 20.44
CA VAL A 138 20.27 2.09 18.96
C VAL A 138 20.52 0.65 18.51
N GLU A 139 21.44 -0.03 19.18
CA GLU A 139 21.82 -1.43 18.97
C GLU A 139 20.66 -2.44 19.15
N ASP A 140 19.63 -2.09 19.93
CA ASP A 140 18.52 -2.97 20.29
C ASP A 140 17.23 -2.68 19.50
N ARG A 141 17.19 -1.60 18.71
CA ARG A 141 15.96 -1.14 18.04
C ARG A 141 15.39 -2.14 17.04
N ALA A 142 16.25 -2.79 16.24
CA ALA A 142 15.80 -3.82 15.31
C ALA A 142 15.19 -5.01 16.06
N THR A 143 15.84 -5.47 17.13
CA THR A 143 15.34 -6.55 17.99
C THR A 143 14.00 -6.19 18.62
N MET A 144 13.84 -4.95 19.07
CA MET A 144 12.57 -4.45 19.62
C MET A 144 11.46 -4.46 18.58
N LEU A 145 11.69 -3.96 17.36
CA LEU A 145 10.70 -4.00 16.28
C LEU A 145 10.30 -5.44 15.93
N TRP A 146 11.27 -6.36 15.83
CA TRP A 146 11.02 -7.79 15.65
C TRP A 146 10.23 -8.45 16.79
N ALA A 147 10.42 -8.00 18.03
CA ALA A 147 9.65 -8.51 19.15
C ALA A 147 8.17 -8.08 19.07
N LEU A 148 7.90 -6.90 18.51
CA LEU A 148 6.55 -6.41 18.30
C LEU A 148 5.84 -7.16 17.16
N THR A 149 6.54 -7.53 16.08
CA THR A 149 5.95 -8.35 15.02
C THR A 149 5.51 -9.72 15.56
N LYS A 150 6.41 -10.42 16.26
CA LYS A 150 6.15 -11.78 16.81
C LYS A 150 5.07 -11.82 17.90
N ARG A 151 4.85 -10.73 18.62
CA ARG A 151 3.77 -10.64 19.62
C ARG A 151 2.39 -10.54 18.98
N ASN A 152 2.29 -9.92 17.82
CA ASN A 152 1.04 -9.79 17.06
C ASN A 152 0.73 -11.02 16.19
N SER A 153 1.66 -11.97 16.07
CA SER A 153 1.45 -13.25 15.36
C SER A 153 0.99 -14.40 16.26
N ARG A 154 0.81 -14.18 17.57
CA ARG A 154 0.30 -15.22 18.49
C ARG A 154 -1.25 -15.18 18.50
N PRO A 155 -1.93 -16.29 18.18
CA PRO A 155 -3.39 -16.37 18.16
C PRO A 155 -4.01 -16.26 19.57
#